data_AF-A0A4Q1RVM2-F1
#
_entry.id   AF-A0A4Q1RVM2-F1
#
_cell.length_a   1.000
_cell.length_b   1.000
_cell.length_c   1.000
_cell.angle_alpha   90.00
_cell.angle_beta   90.00
_cell.angle_gamma   90.00
#
_symmetry.space_group_name_H-M   'P 1'
#
loop_
_entity.id
_entity.type
_entity.pdbx_description
1 polymer ?
#
loop_
_entity_poly.entity_id
_entity_poly.type
_entity_poly.pdbx_seq_one_letter_code
_entity_poly.pdbx_strand_id
1 'polypeptide(L)'
;MFNDARDEAAMMRTERTQLQTSGVAAEPSEPGAIDVFTIEETIKMALGASRGELQMSTLVDLEAQLRGHIALLREPARKAADQMWRGATRWHRHVTRLDGIERQAEQELSPLPFGALIEVQLMARDCQWLLDGYKENWR
;
A
#
# COMPACT_ATOMS: atom_id res chain seq x y z
N MET A 1 -1.59 54.55 48.73
CA MET A 1 -1.12 55.33 47.55
C MET A 1 0.17 54.65 47.10
N PHE A 2 0.21 53.69 46.16
CA PHE A 2 -0.29 53.64 44.76
C PHE A 2 0.06 54.94 44.03
N ASN A 3 0.81 55.02 42.91
CA ASN A 3 1.29 54.08 41.90
C ASN A 3 2.39 54.83 41.08
N ASP A 4 3.44 54.18 40.54
CA ASP A 4 3.65 54.15 39.07
C ASP A 4 4.83 53.26 38.60
N ALA A 5 4.42 52.17 37.95
CA ALA A 5 4.96 51.44 36.79
C ALA A 5 6.50 51.23 36.60
N ARG A 6 6.92 49.99 36.88
CA ARG A 6 7.88 49.21 36.09
C ARG A 6 7.16 47.95 35.59
N ASP A 7 7.23 47.67 34.28
CA ASP A 7 7.23 46.35 33.61
C ASP A 7 7.01 46.58 32.09
N GLU A 8 7.98 46.30 31.23
CA GLU A 8 8.33 44.99 30.61
C GLU A 8 7.62 44.75 29.27
N ALA A 9 8.36 44.06 28.38
CA ALA A 9 7.92 43.41 27.15
C ALA A 9 7.61 44.28 25.93
N ALA A 10 8.55 44.32 24.98
CA ALA A 10 8.33 43.78 23.62
C ALA A 10 9.54 44.07 22.71
N MET A 11 10.54 43.21 22.87
CA MET A 11 11.56 42.87 21.88
C MET A 11 10.88 42.57 20.53
N MET A 12 10.95 43.48 19.55
CA MET A 12 10.40 43.26 18.21
C MET A 12 11.34 43.78 17.11
N ARG A 13 11.47 42.92 16.08
CA ARG A 13 12.10 43.08 14.77
C ARG A 13 13.57 42.71 14.68
N THR A 14 13.82 41.43 14.93
CA THR A 14 14.90 40.69 14.28
C THR A 14 14.42 40.25 12.90
N GLU A 15 15.20 40.61 11.88
CA GLU A 15 15.12 40.16 10.51
C GLU A 15 15.16 38.63 10.43
N ARG A 16 14.25 38.03 9.68
CA ARG A 16 14.40 36.66 9.16
C ARG A 16 13.94 36.59 7.72
N THR A 17 14.93 36.67 6.84
CA THR A 17 14.99 36.11 5.49
C THR A 17 14.16 34.83 5.38
N GLN A 18 13.01 34.90 4.72
CA GLN A 18 12.31 33.70 4.26
C GLN A 18 13.03 33.17 3.04
N LEU A 19 13.79 32.10 3.26
CA LEU A 19 14.19 31.15 2.23
C LEU A 19 12.91 30.58 1.60
N GLN A 20 12.74 30.85 0.31
CA GLN A 20 11.80 30.13 -0.54
C GLN A 20 12.32 28.70 -0.67
N THR A 21 11.87 27.83 0.23
CA THR A 21 11.85 26.40 -0.02
C THR A 21 10.78 26.16 -1.08
N SER A 22 11.20 25.74 -2.27
CA SER A 22 10.32 25.16 -3.28
C SER A 22 9.62 23.95 -2.67
N GLY A 23 8.48 24.20 -2.02
CA GLY A 23 7.47 23.20 -1.78
C GLY A 23 6.94 22.81 -3.15
N VAL A 24 7.43 21.71 -3.70
CA VAL A 24 6.63 20.93 -4.63
C VAL A 24 5.38 20.59 -3.83
N ALA A 25 4.31 21.33 -4.07
CA ALA A 25 2.99 20.94 -3.64
C ALA A 25 2.75 19.58 -4.28
N ALA A 26 2.86 18.52 -3.48
CA ALA A 26 2.24 17.26 -3.82
C ALA A 26 0.76 17.61 -3.98
N GLU A 27 0.30 17.59 -5.24
CA GLU A 27 -1.12 17.67 -5.49
C GLU A 27 -1.79 16.57 -4.66
N PRO A 28 -2.93 16.87 -4.00
CA PRO A 28 -3.68 15.82 -3.34
C PRO A 28 -4.08 14.82 -4.42
N SER A 29 -3.40 13.68 -4.46
CA SER A 29 -3.79 12.52 -5.27
C SER A 29 -5.28 12.32 -5.03
N GLU A 30 -6.09 12.38 -6.10
CA GLU A 30 -7.54 12.31 -5.97
C GLU A 30 -7.92 11.15 -5.03
N PRO A 31 -8.75 11.39 -4.00
CA PRO A 31 -9.20 10.34 -3.10
C PRO A 31 -10.15 9.42 -3.88
N GLY A 32 -9.58 8.47 -4.62
CA GLY A 32 -10.32 7.56 -5.50
C GLY A 32 -9.46 6.76 -6.47
N ALA A 33 -8.23 7.20 -6.78
CA ALA A 33 -7.32 6.43 -7.62
C ALA A 33 -6.50 5.44 -6.77
N ILE A 34 -6.44 4.18 -7.20
CA ILE A 34 -5.56 3.18 -6.58
C ILE A 34 -4.11 3.65 -6.78
N ASP A 35 -3.37 3.82 -5.69
CA ASP A 35 -1.97 4.25 -5.72
C ASP A 35 -1.07 3.11 -6.21
N VAL A 36 -0.92 3.05 -7.53
CA VAL A 36 -0.12 2.04 -8.23
C VAL A 36 1.34 2.05 -7.76
N PHE A 37 1.92 3.23 -7.55
CA PHE A 37 3.34 3.35 -7.21
C PHE A 37 3.64 2.73 -5.84
N THR A 38 2.79 3.03 -4.85
CA THR A 38 2.92 2.45 -3.51
C THR A 38 2.78 0.93 -3.54
N ILE A 39 1.82 0.40 -4.33
CA ILE A 39 1.64 -1.05 -4.48
C ILE A 39 2.88 -1.71 -5.11
N GLU A 40 3.43 -1.12 -6.18
CA GLU A 40 4.64 -1.63 -6.83
C GLU A 40 5.85 -1.66 -5.89
N GLU A 41 6.05 -0.61 -5.10
CA GLU A 41 7.16 -0.58 -4.16
C GLU A 41 6.97 -1.60 -3.04
N THR A 42 5.75 -1.78 -2.50
CA THR A 42 5.45 -2.84 -1.53
C THR A 42 5.73 -4.23 -2.12
N ILE A 43 5.31 -4.50 -3.36
CA ILE A 43 5.58 -5.78 -4.04
C ILE A 43 7.09 -5.98 -4.19
N LYS A 44 7.82 -4.96 -4.65
CA LYS A 44 9.26 -5.02 -4.84
C LYS A 44 10.00 -5.29 -3.53
N MET A 45 9.61 -4.65 -2.42
CA MET A 45 10.16 -4.93 -1.10
C MET A 45 9.89 -6.38 -0.67
N ALA A 46 8.66 -6.86 -0.83
CA ALA A 46 8.28 -8.23 -0.45
C ALA A 46 8.98 -9.31 -1.29
N LEU A 47 9.17 -9.08 -2.59
CA LEU A 47 9.90 -9.99 -3.48
C LEU A 47 11.42 -9.91 -3.30
N GLY A 48 11.93 -8.75 -2.90
CA GLY A 48 13.35 -8.53 -2.58
C GLY A 48 13.77 -9.09 -1.22
N ALA A 49 12.82 -9.31 -0.30
CA ALA A 49 13.08 -9.85 1.02
C ALA A 49 13.80 -11.21 0.93
N SER A 50 14.94 -11.32 1.62
CA SER A 50 15.82 -12.48 1.56
C SER A 50 15.93 -13.18 2.91
N ARG A 51 16.44 -14.43 2.91
CA ARG A 51 16.68 -15.20 4.13
C ARG A 51 17.64 -14.50 5.11
N GLY A 52 18.50 -13.60 4.64
CA GLY A 52 19.43 -12.85 5.51
C GLY A 52 18.77 -11.70 6.27
N GLU A 53 17.58 -11.28 5.84
CA GLU A 53 16.85 -10.12 6.35
C GLU A 53 15.51 -10.52 6.99
N LEU A 54 15.42 -11.77 7.50
CA LEU A 54 14.26 -12.40 8.15
C LEU A 54 13.88 -11.75 9.51
N GLN A 55 13.65 -10.44 9.53
CA GLN A 55 13.00 -9.80 10.67
C GLN A 55 11.50 -10.07 10.59
N MET A 56 10.99 -10.86 11.53
CA MET A 56 9.59 -11.27 11.54
C MET A 56 8.64 -10.05 11.59
N SER A 57 9.02 -8.98 12.29
CA SER A 57 8.24 -7.73 12.31
C SER A 57 8.08 -7.13 10.91
N THR A 58 9.15 -7.11 10.11
CA THR A 58 9.09 -6.61 8.72
C THR A 58 8.19 -7.48 7.85
N LEU A 59 8.19 -8.80 8.05
CA LEU A 59 7.29 -9.70 7.32
C LEU A 59 5.83 -9.47 7.68
N VAL A 60 5.52 -9.23 8.95
CA VAL A 60 4.18 -8.87 9.42
C VAL A 60 3.73 -7.54 8.83
N ASP A 61 4.60 -6.52 8.81
CA ASP A 61 4.28 -5.22 8.24
C ASP A 61 4.02 -5.30 6.73
N LEU A 62 4.85 -6.07 6.00
CA LEU A 62 4.68 -6.30 4.56
C LEU A 62 3.40 -7.07 4.27
N GLU A 63 3.10 -8.10 5.05
CA GLU A 63 1.87 -8.88 4.91
C GLU A 63 0.62 -8.01 5.13
N ALA A 64 0.61 -7.17 6.18
CA ALA A 64 -0.49 -6.26 6.44
C ALA A 64 -0.70 -5.26 5.29
N GLN A 65 0.38 -4.69 4.74
CA GLN A 65 0.31 -3.80 3.57
C GLN A 65 -0.22 -4.53 2.33
N LEU A 66 0.31 -5.73 2.04
CA LEU A 66 -0.12 -6.53 0.90
C LEU A 66 -1.59 -6.92 0.99
N ARG A 67 -2.10 -7.27 2.17
CA ARG A 67 -3.54 -7.51 2.39
C ARG A 67 -4.37 -6.27 2.08
N GLY A 68 -3.94 -5.09 2.53
CA GLY A 68 -4.60 -3.82 2.21
C GLY A 68 -4.67 -3.58 0.71
N HIS A 69 -3.55 -3.78 0.00
CA HIS A 69 -3.47 -3.60 -1.45
C HIS A 69 -4.33 -4.62 -2.21
N ILE A 70 -4.33 -5.89 -1.78
CA ILE A 70 -5.21 -6.93 -2.34
C ILE A 70 -6.68 -6.56 -2.16
N ALA A 71 -7.09 -6.07 -0.99
CA ALA A 71 -8.46 -5.66 -0.74
C ALA A 71 -8.90 -4.53 -1.70
N LEU A 72 -8.01 -3.56 -1.97
CA LEU A 72 -8.27 -2.47 -2.93
C LEU A 72 -8.40 -2.98 -4.37
N LEU A 73 -7.54 -3.91 -4.79
CA LEU A 73 -7.49 -4.41 -6.17
C LEU A 73 -8.54 -5.49 -6.48
N ARG A 74 -9.08 -6.17 -5.45
CA ARG A 74 -10.11 -7.21 -5.59
C ARG A 74 -11.38 -6.69 -6.25
N GLU A 75 -11.85 -5.50 -5.84
CA GLU A 75 -13.09 -4.92 -6.34
C GLU A 75 -13.08 -4.70 -7.86
N PRO A 76 -12.07 -4.02 -8.45
CA PRO A 76 -11.91 -3.96 -9.90
C PRO A 76 -11.82 -5.34 -10.58
N ALA A 77 -11.08 -6.29 -9.98
CA ALA A 77 -10.90 -7.62 -10.54
C ALA A 77 -12.20 -8.43 -10.60
N ARG A 78 -13.05 -8.29 -9.58
CA ARG A 78 -14.37 -8.93 -9.53
C ARG A 78 -15.32 -8.31 -10.57
N LYS A 79 -15.34 -6.99 -10.68
CA LYS A 79 -16.13 -6.28 -11.71
C LYS A 79 -15.75 -6.69 -13.13
N ALA A 80 -14.46 -6.93 -13.38
CA ALA A 80 -14.01 -7.44 -14.67
C ALA A 80 -14.51 -8.88 -14.92
N ALA A 81 -14.44 -9.74 -13.91
CA ALA A 81 -14.98 -11.11 -14.01
C ALA A 81 -16.48 -11.12 -14.34
N ASP A 82 -17.26 -10.22 -13.74
CA ASP A 82 -18.70 -10.12 -13.99
C ASP A 82 -19.04 -9.66 -15.43
N GLN A 83 -18.11 -9.01 -16.11
CA GLN A 83 -18.24 -8.62 -17.53
C GLN A 83 -17.79 -9.72 -18.50
N MET A 84 -17.08 -10.74 -18.03
CA MET A 84 -16.66 -11.87 -18.86
C MET A 84 -17.80 -12.89 -19.02
N TRP A 85 -17.78 -13.61 -20.15
CA TRP A 85 -18.72 -14.70 -20.37
C TRP A 85 -18.48 -15.86 -19.39
N ARG A 86 -19.48 -16.19 -18.57
CA ARG A 86 -19.39 -17.20 -17.50
C ARG A 86 -19.08 -18.63 -18.00
N GLY A 87 -19.36 -18.92 -19.26
CA GLY A 87 -19.02 -20.22 -19.88
C GLY A 87 -17.59 -20.31 -20.43
N ALA A 88 -16.80 -19.22 -20.39
CA ALA A 88 -15.45 -19.20 -20.94
C ALA A 88 -14.44 -19.73 -19.91
N THR A 89 -13.44 -20.49 -20.39
CA THR A 89 -12.31 -20.95 -19.56
C THR A 89 -11.57 -19.79 -18.89
N ARG A 90 -11.51 -18.63 -19.55
CA ARG A 90 -10.93 -17.39 -19.01
C ARG A 90 -11.67 -16.93 -17.74
N TRP A 91 -13.00 -16.91 -17.77
CA TRP A 91 -13.81 -16.53 -16.60
C TRP A 91 -13.56 -17.48 -15.43
N HIS A 92 -13.59 -18.79 -15.67
CA HIS A 92 -13.36 -19.78 -14.61
C HIS A 92 -11.96 -19.64 -14.00
N ARG A 93 -10.91 -19.52 -14.83
CA ARG A 93 -9.53 -19.31 -14.35
C ARG A 93 -9.42 -18.04 -13.50
N HIS A 94 -10.06 -16.97 -13.92
CA HIS A 94 -10.03 -15.68 -13.23
C HIS A 94 -10.71 -15.76 -11.87
N VAL A 95 -11.93 -16.28 -11.79
CA VAL A 95 -12.67 -16.42 -10.54
C VAL A 95 -11.99 -17.39 -9.58
N THR A 96 -11.54 -18.56 -10.05
CA THR A 96 -10.82 -19.52 -9.20
C THR A 96 -9.52 -18.93 -8.65
N ARG A 97 -8.81 -18.12 -9.44
CA ARG A 97 -7.61 -17.42 -8.96
C ARG A 97 -7.98 -16.37 -7.91
N LEU A 98 -9.00 -15.56 -8.16
CA LEU A 98 -9.50 -14.60 -7.16
C LEU A 98 -9.84 -15.31 -5.85
N ASP A 99 -10.70 -16.32 -5.86
CA ASP A 99 -11.09 -17.09 -4.67
C ASP A 99 -9.88 -17.70 -3.93
N GLY A 100 -8.80 -18.04 -4.66
CA GLY A 100 -7.53 -18.46 -4.06
C GLY A 100 -6.84 -17.33 -3.30
N ILE A 101 -6.71 -16.17 -3.93
CA ILE A 101 -6.11 -14.96 -3.34
C ILE A 101 -6.90 -14.51 -2.10
N GLU A 102 -8.23 -14.55 -2.15
CA GLU A 102 -9.10 -14.17 -1.02
C GLU A 102 -8.84 -15.06 0.20
N ARG A 103 -8.87 -16.38 -0.01
CA ARG A 103 -8.61 -17.34 1.06
C ARG A 103 -7.20 -17.20 1.64
N GLN A 104 -6.19 -16.94 0.80
CA GLN A 104 -4.83 -16.73 1.27
C GLN A 104 -4.69 -15.41 2.06
N ALA A 105 -5.36 -14.34 1.62
CA ALA A 105 -5.36 -13.06 2.33
C ALA A 105 -6.09 -13.14 3.69
N GLU A 106 -6.95 -14.13 3.92
CA GLU A 106 -7.62 -14.33 5.20
C GLU A 106 -6.83 -15.23 6.18
N GLN A 107 -5.83 -15.96 5.68
CA GLN A 107 -5.01 -16.85 6.51
C GLN A 107 -3.98 -16.07 7.31
N GLU A 108 -3.82 -16.41 8.59
CA GLU A 108 -2.76 -15.88 9.43
C GLU A 108 -1.37 -16.27 8.91
N LEU A 109 -0.40 -15.36 9.06
CA LEU A 109 0.99 -15.60 8.68
C LEU A 109 1.59 -16.72 9.54
N SER A 110 2.38 -17.58 8.91
CA SER A 110 3.12 -18.64 9.59
C SER A 110 3.96 -18.08 10.75
N PRO A 111 3.98 -18.74 11.93
CA PRO A 111 4.83 -18.33 13.03
C PRO A 111 6.32 -18.62 12.77
N LEU A 112 6.64 -19.38 11.71
CA LEU A 112 8.00 -19.74 11.35
C LEU A 112 8.55 -18.73 10.33
N PRO A 113 9.71 -18.10 10.57
CA PRO A 113 10.23 -17.03 9.71
C PRO A 113 10.34 -17.42 8.23
N PHE A 114 10.78 -18.65 7.93
CA PHE A 114 10.87 -19.11 6.54
C PHE A 114 9.50 -19.33 5.91
N GLY A 115 8.53 -19.86 6.66
CA GLY A 115 7.14 -20.00 6.19
C GLY A 115 6.53 -18.63 5.89
N ALA A 116 6.68 -17.69 6.82
CA ALA A 116 6.21 -16.32 6.70
C ALA A 116 6.80 -15.62 5.47
N LEU A 117 8.11 -15.79 5.20
CA LEU A 117 8.74 -15.23 4.01
C LEU A 117 8.12 -15.76 2.72
N ILE A 118 7.88 -17.08 2.64
CA ILE A 118 7.26 -17.70 1.46
C ILE A 118 5.83 -17.18 1.28
N GLU A 119 5.05 -17.09 2.35
CA GLU A 119 3.68 -16.58 2.31
C GLU A 119 3.62 -15.11 1.86
N VAL A 120 4.51 -14.26 2.38
CA VAL A 120 4.65 -12.86 1.94
C VAL A 120 5.01 -12.79 0.44
N GLN A 121 5.94 -13.61 -0.03
CA GLN A 121 6.33 -13.63 -1.44
C GLN A 121 5.21 -14.14 -2.36
N LEU A 122 4.43 -15.13 -1.94
CA LEU A 122 3.26 -15.60 -2.68
C LEU A 122 2.20 -14.49 -2.74
N MET A 123 1.92 -13.84 -1.61
CA MET A 123 0.97 -12.73 -1.54
C MET A 123 1.41 -11.54 -2.41
N ALA A 124 2.71 -11.25 -2.48
CA ALA A 124 3.25 -10.23 -3.38
C ALA A 124 3.04 -10.59 -4.86
N ARG A 125 3.18 -11.87 -5.24
CA ARG A 125 2.90 -12.33 -6.62
C ARG A 125 1.41 -12.24 -6.96
N ASP A 126 0.55 -12.51 -5.99
CA ASP A 126 -0.89 -12.36 -6.16
C ASP A 126 -1.30 -10.89 -6.30
N CYS A 127 -0.70 -10.02 -5.49
CA CYS A 127 -0.85 -8.57 -5.60
C CYS A 127 -0.35 -8.06 -6.96
N GLN A 128 0.80 -8.55 -7.44
CA GLN A 128 1.33 -8.23 -8.78
C GLN A 128 0.35 -8.64 -9.87
N TRP A 129 -0.17 -9.87 -9.83
CA TRP A 129 -1.16 -10.34 -10.81
C TRP A 129 -2.41 -9.46 -10.84
N LEU A 130 -2.89 -9.04 -9.66
CA LEU A 130 -4.02 -8.11 -9.54
C LEU A 130 -3.70 -6.74 -10.14
N LEU A 131 -2.51 -6.23 -9.88
CA LEU A 131 -2.06 -4.93 -10.35
C LEU A 131 -1.86 -4.91 -11.88
N ASP A 132 -1.27 -5.96 -12.44
CA ASP A 132 -1.08 -6.09 -13.89
C ASP A 132 -2.44 -6.10 -14.60
N GLY A 133 -3.38 -6.88 -14.07
CA GLY A 133 -4.76 -6.89 -14.58
C GLY A 133 -5.46 -5.54 -14.46
N TYR A 134 -5.25 -4.82 -13.36
CA TYR A 134 -5.78 -3.46 -13.20
C TYR A 134 -5.21 -2.50 -14.25
N LYS A 135 -3.90 -2.50 -14.49
CA LYS A 135 -3.24 -1.67 -15.51
C LYS A 135 -3.69 -2.00 -16.94
N GLU A 136 -3.91 -3.28 -17.21
CA GLU A 136 -4.35 -3.76 -18.52
C GLU A 136 -5.87 -3.65 -18.72
N ASN A 137 -6.60 -3.13 -17.73
CA ASN A 137 -8.07 -3.11 -17.68
C ASN A 137 -8.70 -4.49 -17.91
N TRP A 138 -8.02 -5.55 -17.45
CA TRP A 138 -8.46 -6.94 -17.54
C TRP A 138 -8.79 -7.42 -18.95
N ARG A 139 -8.18 -6.81 -19.97
CA ARG A 139 -8.30 -7.16 -21.40
C ARG A 139 -7.70 -8.51 -21.72
#